data_AF-A0AB33CUH8-F1
#
_entry.id   AF-A0AB33CUH8-F1
#
_cell.length_a   1.000
_cell.length_b   1.000
_cell.length_c   1.000
_cell.angle_alpha   90.00
_cell.angle_beta   90.00
_cell.angle_gamma   90.00
#
_symmetry.space_group_name_H-M   'P 1'
#
loop_
_entity.id
_entity.type
_entity.pdbx_description
1 polymer ?
#
loop_
_entity_poly.entity_id
_entity_poly.type
_entity_poly.pdbx_seq_one_letter_code
_entity_poly.pdbx_strand_id
1 'polypeptide(L)'
;MVDSIDERFNIASFQNGGRCTLSSELMSTKMEIPPSAKMIRAGTPLFMEWWTAGWLQLIEILEEKKLKEKILINKVFCQKKTEKGIEFDGNRVDRINDLLSKIYETQSKSLPSNQFIEYNNALTCPDDHQWGPSPFHFNEASQLLALKKVKEVAGNNQ
;
A
#
# COMPACT_ATOMS: atom_id res chain seq x y z
N MET A 1 2.71 6.05 -9.82
CA MET A 1 1.66 5.24 -9.17
C MET A 1 2.08 5.01 -7.73
N VAL A 2 1.14 5.05 -6.80
CA VAL A 2 1.34 4.82 -5.36
C VAL A 2 0.57 3.55 -5.00
N ASP A 3 1.22 2.65 -4.27
CA ASP A 3 0.63 1.40 -3.77
C ASP A 3 0.74 1.38 -2.25
N SER A 4 -0.37 1.08 -1.57
CA SER A 4 -0.46 1.12 -0.11
C SER A 4 -0.28 -0.26 0.54
N ILE A 5 -0.07 -1.34 -0.23
CA ILE A 5 0.09 -2.70 0.32
C ILE A 5 1.26 -2.82 1.30
N ASP A 6 2.32 -2.02 1.13
CA ASP A 6 3.48 -2.01 2.03
C ASP A 6 3.23 -1.28 3.36
N GLU A 7 2.13 -0.53 3.47
CA GLU A 7 1.76 0.12 4.73
C GLU A 7 1.35 -0.88 5.82
N ARG A 8 1.24 -2.17 5.47
CA ARG A 8 1.04 -3.29 6.41
C ARG A 8 2.18 -3.46 7.42
N PHE A 9 3.35 -2.88 7.17
CA PHE A 9 4.53 -3.04 8.02
C PHE A 9 4.52 -2.07 9.21
N ASN A 10 5.05 -2.54 10.34
CA ASN A 10 5.26 -1.69 11.52
C ASN A 10 6.42 -0.72 11.28
N ILE A 11 6.49 0.34 12.08
CA ILE A 11 7.59 1.30 12.07
C ILE A 11 8.39 1.19 13.36
N ALA A 12 9.71 1.17 13.28
CA ALA A 12 10.59 1.45 14.42
C ALA A 12 10.90 2.94 14.47
N SER A 13 10.75 3.54 15.64
CA SER A 13 11.08 4.94 15.94
C SER A 13 12.19 5.00 16.98
N PHE A 14 13.29 5.66 16.64
CA PHE A 14 14.52 5.71 17.45
C PHE A 14 14.62 7.01 18.24
N GLN A 15 15.41 7.03 19.31
CA GLN A 15 15.55 8.20 20.19
C GLN A 15 16.16 9.43 19.50
N ASN A 16 16.96 9.23 18.45
CA ASN A 16 17.52 10.30 17.64
C ASN A 16 16.52 10.90 16.62
N GLY A 17 15.25 10.48 16.66
CA GLY A 17 14.20 10.91 15.73
C GLY A 17 14.15 10.12 14.43
N GLY A 18 15.13 9.24 14.16
CA GLY A 18 15.12 8.35 13.01
C GLY A 18 13.92 7.40 13.06
N ARG A 19 13.43 7.01 11.88
CA ARG A 19 12.33 6.06 11.73
C ARG A 19 12.59 5.15 10.54
N CYS A 20 12.22 3.88 10.65
CA CYS A 20 12.27 2.96 9.52
C CYS A 20 11.11 1.97 9.55
N THR A 21 10.66 1.58 8.37
CA THR A 21 9.70 0.49 8.19
C THR A 21 10.39 -0.84 8.52
N LEU A 22 9.74 -1.67 9.33
CA LEU A 22 10.18 -3.03 9.64
C LEU A 22 9.69 -3.99 8.56
N SER A 23 10.20 -3.82 7.35
CA SER A 23 9.86 -4.65 6.20
C SER A 23 10.41 -6.06 6.34
N SER A 24 9.87 -7.02 5.58
CA SER A 24 10.38 -8.40 5.56
C SER A 24 11.86 -8.46 5.20
N GLU A 25 12.30 -7.63 4.26
CA GLU A 25 13.69 -7.52 3.80
C GLU A 25 14.59 -7.01 4.93
N LEU A 26 14.19 -5.94 5.63
CA LEU A 26 14.95 -5.44 6.76
C LEU A 26 15.07 -6.49 7.87
N MET A 27 13.96 -7.14 8.21
CA MET A 27 13.94 -8.18 9.24
C MET A 27 14.78 -9.40 8.85
N SER A 28 14.89 -9.71 7.55
CA SER A 28 15.71 -10.82 7.05
C SER A 28 17.21 -10.63 7.29
N THR A 29 17.68 -9.37 7.41
CA THR A 29 19.08 -9.06 7.72
C THR A 29 19.48 -9.40 9.15
N LYS A 30 18.51 -9.78 10.00
CA LYS A 30 18.68 -9.94 11.45
C LYS A 30 19.18 -8.67 12.14
N MET A 31 18.86 -7.50 11.58
CA MET A 31 19.14 -6.22 12.23
C MET A 31 18.57 -6.22 13.64
N GLU A 32 19.42 -5.93 14.62
CA GLU A 32 19.00 -5.77 16.00
C GLU A 32 18.33 -4.40 16.16
N ILE A 33 17.04 -4.42 16.48
CA ILE A 33 16.31 -3.21 16.88
C ILE A 33 16.66 -2.94 18.34
N PRO A 34 17.26 -1.78 18.67
CA PRO A 34 17.63 -1.46 20.05
C PRO A 34 16.41 -1.49 20.96
N PRO A 35 16.53 -1.95 22.22
CA PRO A 35 15.42 -1.96 23.17
C PRO A 35 14.81 -0.59 23.45
N SER A 36 15.56 0.48 23.19
CA SER A 36 15.10 1.87 23.31
C SER A 36 14.22 2.34 22.14
N ALA A 37 14.17 1.60 21.03
CA ALA A 37 13.31 1.93 19.91
C ALA A 37 11.85 1.62 20.23
N LYS A 38 10.95 2.53 19.83
CA LYS A 38 9.50 2.34 19.97
C LYS A 38 8.96 1.73 18.69
N MET A 39 8.24 0.62 18.82
CA MET A 39 7.49 0.04 17.73
C MET A 39 6.13 0.71 17.60
N ILE A 40 5.89 1.32 16.44
CA ILE A 40 4.59 1.86 16.06
C ILE A 40 3.92 0.82 15.17
N ARG A 41 2.82 0.24 15.66
CA ARG A 41 2.10 -0.80 14.92
C ARG A 41 1.28 -0.20 13.78
N ALA A 42 1.31 -0.86 12.61
CA ALA A 42 0.49 -0.48 11.46
C ALA A 42 -1.00 -0.40 11.84
N GLY A 43 -1.71 0.62 11.33
CA GLY A 43 -3.14 0.83 11.60
C GLY A 43 -3.51 1.35 12.98
N THR A 44 -2.54 1.59 13.87
CA THR A 44 -2.81 2.33 15.12
C THR A 44 -3.10 3.81 14.85
N PRO A 45 -3.76 4.54 15.77
CA PRO A 45 -4.01 5.97 15.61
C PRO A 45 -2.74 6.78 15.35
N LEU A 46 -1.66 6.51 16.09
CA LEU A 46 -0.37 7.19 15.89
C LEU A 46 0.26 6.89 14.53
N PHE A 47 0.13 5.65 14.04
CA PHE A 47 0.55 5.31 12.68
C PHE A 47 -0.23 6.13 11.65
N MET A 48 -1.56 6.17 11.78
CA MET A 48 -2.42 6.91 10.86
C MET A 48 -2.16 8.40 10.89
N GLU A 49 -1.93 8.99 12.07
CA GLU A 49 -1.56 10.40 12.21
C GLU A 49 -0.30 10.73 11.39
N TRP A 50 0.77 9.94 11.56
CA TRP A 50 2.03 10.15 10.85
C TRP A 50 1.89 9.90 9.35
N TRP A 51 1.18 8.84 8.97
CA TRP A 51 0.94 8.52 7.56
C TRP A 51 0.15 9.64 6.87
N THR A 52 -0.93 10.12 7.50
CA THR A 52 -1.74 11.24 6.99
C THR A 52 -0.93 12.51 6.87
N ALA A 53 -0.10 12.85 7.86
CA ALA A 53 0.78 14.01 7.78
C ALA A 53 1.75 13.92 6.59
N GLY A 54 2.39 12.76 6.39
CA GLY A 54 3.26 12.53 5.24
C GLY A 54 2.53 12.59 3.89
N TRP A 55 1.32 12.05 3.82
CA TRP A 55 0.46 12.12 2.63
C TRP A 55 0.10 13.57 2.27
N LEU A 56 -0.34 14.37 3.25
CA LEU A 56 -0.69 15.76 3.01
C LEU A 56 0.51 16.59 2.55
N GLN A 57 1.69 16.36 3.14
CA GLN A 57 2.93 16.99 2.70
C GLN A 57 3.29 16.59 1.26
N LEU A 58 3.11 15.32 0.88
CA LEU A 58 3.32 14.88 -0.50
C LEU A 58 2.37 15.58 -1.47
N ILE A 59 1.08 15.71 -1.12
CA ILE A 59 0.09 16.39 -1.95
C ILE A 59 0.46 17.86 -2.15
N GLU A 60 0.84 18.58 -1.09
CA GLU A 60 1.27 19.97 -1.16
C GLU A 60 2.46 20.13 -2.14
N ILE A 61 3.51 19.31 -2.00
CA ILE A 61 4.67 19.32 -2.90
C ILE A 61 4.26 19.07 -4.36
N LEU A 62 3.32 18.15 -4.60
CA LEU A 62 2.89 17.80 -5.95
C LEU A 62 1.97 18.86 -6.55
N GLU A 63 1.17 19.57 -5.75
CA GLU A 63 0.38 20.71 -6.18
C GLU A 63 1.28 21.88 -6.59
N GLU A 64 2.26 22.24 -5.75
CA GLU A 64 3.25 23.27 -6.06
C GLU A 64 3.99 22.99 -7.38
N LYS A 65 4.29 21.72 -7.64
CA LYS A 65 4.96 21.27 -8.87
C LYS A 65 4.02 21.06 -10.05
N LYS A 66 2.70 21.24 -9.88
CA LYS A 66 1.67 20.94 -10.89
C LYS A 66 1.74 19.48 -11.40
N LEU A 67 2.04 18.56 -10.49
CA LEU A 67 2.16 17.12 -10.73
C LEU A 67 1.04 16.30 -10.07
N LYS A 68 0.13 16.91 -9.29
CA LYS A 68 -0.94 16.18 -8.59
C LYS A 68 -1.76 15.29 -9.53
N GLU A 69 -2.11 15.79 -10.71
CA GLU A 69 -2.89 15.06 -11.74
C GLU A 69 -2.17 13.80 -12.28
N LYS A 70 -0.85 13.66 -12.05
CA LYS A 70 -0.07 12.49 -12.47
C LYS A 70 -0.07 11.36 -11.44
N ILE A 71 -0.63 11.58 -10.26
CA ILE A 71 -0.75 10.54 -9.25
C ILE A 71 -1.79 9.53 -9.73
N LEU A 72 -1.46 8.25 -9.53
CA LEU A 72 -2.41 7.16 -9.65
C LEU A 72 -2.28 6.31 -8.39
N ILE A 73 -3.40 6.00 -7.75
CA ILE A 73 -3.48 5.13 -6.59
C ILE A 73 -3.83 3.73 -7.06
N ASN A 74 -2.96 2.77 -6.77
CA ASN A 74 -3.25 1.35 -6.95
C ASN A 74 -4.18 0.90 -5.80
N LYS A 75 -5.50 0.97 -6.00
CA LYS A 75 -6.48 0.69 -4.95
C LYS A 75 -6.82 -0.80 -4.92
N VAL A 76 -6.03 -1.54 -4.17
CA VAL A 76 -6.13 -2.99 -4.01
C VAL A 76 -6.40 -3.38 -2.56
N PHE A 77 -7.07 -4.52 -2.37
CA PHE A 77 -7.30 -5.14 -1.08
C PHE A 77 -6.78 -6.57 -1.09
N CYS A 78 -6.27 -7.01 0.07
CA CYS A 78 -5.85 -8.38 0.28
C CYS A 78 -7.02 -9.34 0.05
N GLN A 79 -6.77 -10.42 -0.70
CA GLN A 79 -7.74 -11.51 -0.89
C GLN A 79 -7.72 -12.46 0.31
N LYS A 80 -8.85 -13.10 0.60
CA LYS A 80 -8.97 -14.08 1.70
C LYS A 80 -8.50 -15.48 1.32
N LYS A 81 -8.41 -15.75 0.02
CA LYS A 81 -8.03 -17.06 -0.52
C LYS A 81 -7.38 -16.95 -1.89
N THR A 82 -6.69 -18.01 -2.31
CA THR A 82 -6.19 -18.17 -3.67
C THR A 82 -7.31 -18.51 -4.65
N GLU A 83 -6.98 -18.58 -5.95
CA GLU A 83 -7.89 -19.00 -7.03
C GLU A 83 -8.48 -20.40 -6.81
N LYS A 84 -7.68 -21.37 -6.35
CA LYS A 84 -8.17 -22.71 -5.98
C LYS A 84 -8.82 -22.78 -4.60
N GLY A 85 -8.87 -21.66 -3.87
CA GLY A 85 -9.58 -21.55 -2.61
C GLY A 85 -8.76 -21.90 -1.37
N ILE A 86 -7.43 -21.91 -1.44
CA ILE A 86 -6.58 -22.04 -0.26
C ILE A 86 -6.73 -20.77 0.58
N GLU A 87 -7.15 -20.92 1.83
CA GLU A 87 -7.38 -19.79 2.73
C GLU A 87 -6.08 -19.18 3.25
N PHE A 88 -6.05 -17.84 3.34
CA PHE A 88 -5.04 -17.10 4.08
C PHE A 88 -5.52 -16.85 5.51
N ASP A 89 -4.63 -16.37 6.39
CA ASP A 89 -5.01 -15.92 7.74
C ASP A 89 -6.01 -14.75 7.66
N GLY A 90 -7.29 -15.04 7.90
CA GLY A 90 -8.38 -14.07 7.82
C GLY A 90 -8.20 -12.89 8.77
N ASN A 91 -7.71 -13.11 9.99
CA ASN A 91 -7.49 -12.02 10.96
C ASN A 91 -6.37 -11.08 10.52
N ARG A 92 -5.34 -11.62 9.85
CA ARG A 92 -4.29 -10.80 9.24
C ARG A 92 -4.82 -10.03 8.04
N VAL A 93 -5.57 -10.69 7.15
CA VAL A 93 -6.16 -10.06 5.95
C VAL A 93 -7.10 -8.92 6.33
N ASP A 94 -8.00 -9.15 7.28
CA ASP A 94 -8.99 -8.16 7.71
C ASP A 94 -8.31 -6.93 8.31
N ARG A 95 -7.30 -7.11 9.18
CA ARG A 95 -6.52 -5.99 9.73
C ARG A 95 -5.81 -5.15 8.66
N ILE A 96 -5.25 -5.80 7.64
CA ILE A 96 -4.60 -5.10 6.52
C ILE A 96 -5.65 -4.33 5.71
N ASN A 97 -6.79 -4.95 5.40
CA ASN A 97 -7.84 -4.31 4.62
C ASN A 97 -8.53 -3.15 5.37
N ASP A 98 -8.65 -3.23 6.70
CA ASP A 98 -9.12 -2.12 7.53
C ASP A 98 -8.17 -0.92 7.48
N LEU A 99 -6.86 -1.17 7.53
CA LEU A 99 -5.84 -0.15 7.36
C LEU A 99 -5.91 0.47 5.95
N LEU A 100 -5.91 -0.36 4.92
CA LEU A 100 -6.00 0.09 3.52
C LEU A 100 -7.24 0.95 3.29
N SER A 101 -8.39 0.56 3.86
CA SER A 101 -9.62 1.34 3.76
C SER A 101 -9.46 2.76 4.30
N LYS A 102 -8.84 2.91 5.49
CA LYS A 102 -8.56 4.23 6.09
C LYS A 102 -7.58 5.05 5.27
N ILE A 103 -6.56 4.40 4.69
CA ILE A 103 -5.60 5.03 3.79
C ILE A 103 -6.31 5.55 2.53
N TYR A 104 -7.08 4.71 1.85
CA TYR A 104 -7.80 5.10 0.63
C TYR A 104 -8.84 6.20 0.89
N GLU A 105 -9.53 6.14 2.03
CA GLU A 105 -10.43 7.21 2.46
C GLU A 105 -9.68 8.53 2.64
N THR A 106 -8.49 8.48 3.26
CA THR A 106 -7.63 9.67 3.40
C THR A 106 -7.17 10.21 2.05
N GLN A 107 -6.72 9.35 1.13
CA GLN A 107 -6.28 9.76 -0.20
C GLN A 107 -7.41 10.38 -1.02
N SER A 108 -8.64 9.86 -0.89
CA SER A 108 -9.82 10.36 -1.61
C SER A 108 -10.24 11.78 -1.21
N LYS A 109 -9.77 12.27 -0.06
CA LYS A 109 -9.99 13.67 0.36
C LYS A 109 -9.14 14.65 -0.45
N SER A 110 -8.05 14.19 -1.06
CA SER A 110 -7.10 15.01 -1.84
C SER A 110 -7.16 14.77 -3.35
N LEU A 111 -7.68 13.61 -3.77
CA LEU A 111 -7.65 13.15 -5.16
C LEU A 111 -9.05 12.81 -5.70
N PRO A 112 -9.38 13.20 -6.95
CA PRO A 112 -10.57 12.72 -7.64
C PRO A 112 -10.55 11.21 -7.90
N SER A 113 -11.74 10.63 -8.06
CA SER A 113 -11.94 9.18 -8.22
C SER A 113 -11.27 8.59 -9.47
N ASN A 114 -11.08 9.38 -10.54
CA ASN A 114 -10.41 8.94 -11.76
C ASN A 114 -8.90 8.66 -11.58
N GLN A 115 -8.30 9.08 -10.45
CA GLN A 115 -6.93 8.77 -10.08
C GLN A 115 -6.79 7.47 -9.27
N PHE A 116 -7.88 6.75 -9.02
CA PHE A 116 -7.85 5.43 -8.37
C PHE A 116 -8.04 4.34 -9.40
N ILE A 117 -7.14 3.36 -9.40
CA ILE A 117 -7.27 2.15 -10.22
C ILE A 117 -8.14 1.17 -9.45
N GLU A 118 -9.33 0.90 -9.95
CA GLU A 118 -10.23 -0.11 -9.38
C GLU A 118 -10.25 -1.36 -10.26
N TYR A 119 -10.08 -2.52 -9.64
CA TYR A 119 -9.95 -3.80 -10.33
C TYR A 119 -11.25 -4.59 -10.39
N ASN A 120 -12.29 -4.16 -9.66
CA ASN A 120 -13.54 -4.89 -9.52
C ASN A 120 -13.26 -6.37 -9.19
N ASN A 121 -13.75 -7.28 -10.02
CA ASN A 121 -13.59 -8.73 -9.83
C ASN A 121 -12.33 -9.30 -10.51
N ALA A 122 -11.46 -8.48 -11.10
CA ALA A 122 -10.29 -8.95 -11.84
C ALA A 122 -9.11 -9.36 -10.94
N LEU A 123 -9.20 -9.09 -9.63
CA LEU A 123 -8.10 -9.24 -8.69
C LEU A 123 -8.22 -10.57 -7.94
N THR A 124 -7.41 -11.54 -8.35
CA THR A 124 -7.29 -12.86 -7.74
C THR A 124 -5.85 -13.14 -7.34
N CYS A 125 -5.65 -14.07 -6.40
CA CYS A 125 -4.32 -14.50 -5.95
C CYS A 125 -4.00 -15.88 -6.52
N PRO A 126 -3.02 -16.01 -7.43
CA PRO A 126 -2.61 -17.30 -7.97
C PRO A 126 -2.03 -18.21 -6.88
N ASP A 127 -2.31 -19.51 -6.98
CA ASP A 127 -1.74 -20.53 -6.11
C ASP A 127 -0.23 -20.72 -6.32
N ASP A 128 0.23 -20.54 -7.56
CA ASP A 128 1.58 -20.81 -8.06
C ASP A 128 2.33 -19.52 -8.45
N HIS A 129 2.03 -18.41 -7.76
CA HIS A 129 2.74 -17.17 -7.96
C HIS A 129 4.26 -17.36 -7.76
N GLN A 130 5.08 -16.71 -8.59
CA GLN A 130 6.56 -16.82 -8.58
C GLN A 130 7.23 -16.55 -7.21
N TRP A 131 6.55 -15.82 -6.32
CA TRP A 131 7.02 -15.49 -4.97
C TRP A 131 6.24 -16.23 -3.87
N GLY A 132 5.55 -17.30 -4.24
CA GLY A 132 4.63 -18.05 -3.39
C GLY A 132 3.25 -17.39 -3.25
N PRO A 133 2.23 -18.15 -2.83
CA PRO A 133 0.90 -17.62 -2.62
C PRO A 133 0.88 -16.64 -1.44
N SER A 134 0.26 -15.48 -1.65
CA SER A 134 0.11 -14.43 -0.64
C SER A 134 -1.16 -13.64 -0.92
N PRO A 135 -1.86 -13.09 0.10
CA PRO A 135 -3.12 -12.36 -0.10
C PRO A 135 -2.97 -11.08 -0.93
N PHE A 136 -1.76 -10.65 -1.25
CA PHE A 136 -1.44 -9.47 -2.06
C PHE A 136 -0.57 -9.77 -3.28
N HIS A 137 -0.35 -11.05 -3.60
CA HIS A 137 0.29 -11.45 -4.86
C HIS A 137 -0.81 -11.70 -5.90
N PHE A 138 -1.09 -10.69 -6.72
CA PHE A 138 -2.19 -10.73 -7.67
C PHE A 138 -1.80 -11.30 -9.03
N ASN A 139 -2.81 -11.81 -9.75
CA ASN A 139 -2.67 -12.35 -11.09
C ASN A 139 -2.11 -11.34 -12.11
N GLU A 140 -1.63 -11.84 -13.24
CA GLU A 140 -1.11 -11.00 -14.34
C GLU A 140 -2.20 -10.08 -14.93
N ALA A 141 -3.46 -10.53 -14.97
CA ALA A 141 -4.57 -9.75 -15.51
C ALA A 141 -4.74 -8.40 -14.79
N SER A 142 -4.61 -8.38 -13.46
CA SER A 142 -4.62 -7.17 -12.65
C SER A 142 -3.43 -6.26 -12.99
N GLN A 143 -2.23 -6.81 -13.18
CA GLN A 143 -1.04 -6.05 -13.55
C GLN A 143 -1.20 -5.38 -14.93
N LEU A 144 -1.79 -6.08 -15.90
CA LEU A 144 -2.09 -5.54 -17.23
C LEU A 144 -3.12 -4.41 -17.19
N LEU A 145 -4.13 -4.51 -16.32
CA LEU A 145 -5.11 -3.44 -16.10
C LEU A 145 -4.42 -2.19 -15.52
N ALA A 146 -3.58 -2.37 -14.49
CA ALA A 146 -2.80 -1.30 -13.90
C ALA A 146 -1.93 -0.60 -14.95
N LEU A 147 -1.21 -1.38 -15.76
CA LEU A 147 -0.34 -0.89 -16.83
C LEU A 147 -1.13 -0.09 -17.88
N LYS A 148 -2.30 -0.58 -18.29
CA LYS A 148 -3.18 0.15 -19.21
C LYS A 148 -3.54 1.53 -18.64
N LYS A 149 -3.92 1.59 -17.36
CA LYS A 149 -4.29 2.85 -16.71
C LYS A 149 -3.13 3.83 -16.58
N VAL A 150 -1.92 3.32 -16.28
CA VAL A 150 -0.70 4.14 -16.27
C VAL A 150 -0.41 4.70 -17.66
N LYS A 151 -0.57 3.90 -18.72
CA LYS A 151 -0.37 4.36 -20.11
C LYS A 151 -1.39 5.42 -20.53
N GLU A 152 -2.65 5.31 -20.12
CA GLU A 152 -3.67 6.33 -20.38
C GLU A 152 -3.27 7.68 -19.76
N VAL A 153 -2.86 7.70 -18.49
CA VAL A 153 -2.44 8.93 -17.82
C VAL A 153 -1.12 9.48 -18.39
N ALA A 154 -0.18 8.61 -18.76
CA ALA A 154 1.08 9.03 -19.37
C ALA A 154 0.87 9.61 -20.80
N GLY A 155 0.00 8.98 -21.60
CA GLY A 155 -0.28 9.35 -22.99
C GLY A 155 -1.15 10.61 -23.16
N ASN A 156 -1.97 10.95 -22.17
CA ASN A 156 -2.78 12.19 -22.17
C ASN A 156 -1.96 13.47 -21.93
N ASN A 157 -0.62 13.39 -21.89
CA ASN A 157 0.30 14.53 -21.74
C ASN A 157 1.01 14.91 -23.05
N GLN A 158 0.46 14.52 -24.21
CA GLN A 158 0.90 14.99 -25.54
C GLN A 158 -0.06 16.00 -26.14
#